data_AF-A0A8H5HKB4-F1
#
_entry.id   AF-A0A8H5HKB4-F1
#
_cell.length_a   1.000
_cell.length_b   1.000
_cell.length_c   1.000
_cell.angle_alpha   90.00
_cell.angle_beta   90.00
_cell.angle_gamma   90.00
#
_symmetry.space_group_name_H-M   'P 1'
#
loop_
_entity.id
_entity.type
_entity.pdbx_description
1 polymer ?
#
loop_
_entity_poly.entity_id
_entity_poly.type
_entity_poly.pdbx_seq_one_letter_code
_entity_poly.pdbx_strand_id
1 'polypeptide(L)'
;MSLPTFLQPHDPPTSGYSNAIFRHNHPFGLSHALWWPAKLPTPETIILFIPGNPGLLDFYVPFLSALHEKDTTSKLAIFAYSHIGHTPGIESPNILPTSRYGLVAQVEGSIEAFDAVRTAYKAETRILVVGHSVGAWLSLQVARLLQILGSILIGSF
;
A
#
# COMPACT_ATOMS: atom_id res chain seq x y z
N MET A 1 -11.27 14.87 5.22
CA MET A 1 -10.71 14.29 3.98
C MET A 1 -11.24 12.88 3.88
N SER A 2 -11.83 12.49 2.75
CA SER A 2 -12.45 11.17 2.60
C SER A 2 -11.41 10.09 2.30
N LEU A 3 -11.56 8.94 2.94
CA LEU A 3 -10.79 7.74 2.63
C LEU A 3 -11.18 7.24 1.21
N PRO A 4 -10.25 6.68 0.42
CA PRO A 4 -10.56 6.07 -0.87
C PRO A 4 -11.57 4.92 -0.73
N THR A 5 -12.39 4.69 -1.76
CA THR A 5 -13.49 3.71 -1.73
C THR A 5 -13.05 2.26 -1.52
N PHE A 6 -11.80 1.93 -1.86
CA PHE A 6 -11.21 0.59 -1.67
C PHE A 6 -10.62 0.37 -0.27
N LEU A 7 -10.64 1.39 0.60
CA LEU A 7 -10.14 1.31 1.97
C LEU A 7 -11.31 1.42 2.96
N GLN A 8 -11.24 0.63 4.02
CA GLN A 8 -12.18 0.68 5.13
C GLN A 8 -11.52 1.42 6.31
N PRO A 9 -12.21 2.34 7.00
CA PRO A 9 -11.63 3.04 8.13
C PRO A 9 -11.31 2.05 9.27
N HIS A 10 -10.20 2.28 9.95
CA HIS A 10 -9.77 1.48 11.11
C HIS A 10 -9.13 2.40 12.13
N ASP A 11 -9.52 2.28 13.40
CA ASP A 11 -9.11 3.18 14.48
C ASP A 11 -9.42 4.68 14.21
N PRO A 12 -9.34 5.57 15.23
CA PRO A 12 -9.49 7.00 15.00
C PRO A 12 -8.39 7.53 14.05
N PRO A 13 -8.70 8.53 13.21
CA PRO A 13 -7.72 9.12 12.30
C PRO A 13 -6.58 9.77 13.09
N THR A 14 -5.35 9.49 12.67
CA THR A 14 -4.15 10.15 13.18
C THR A 14 -3.96 11.49 12.47
N SER A 15 -3.30 12.45 13.11
CA SER A 15 -2.92 13.70 12.43
C SER A 15 -2.02 13.40 11.23
N GLY A 16 -2.45 13.77 10.02
CA GLY A 16 -1.65 13.66 8.79
C GLY A 16 -1.90 12.42 7.94
N TYR A 17 -2.43 11.33 8.50
CA TYR A 17 -2.78 10.10 7.76
C TYR A 17 -3.95 9.35 8.39
N SER A 18 -4.64 8.55 7.59
CA SER A 18 -5.75 7.71 8.06
C SER A 18 -5.30 6.27 8.23
N ASN A 19 -5.63 5.68 9.38
CA ASN A 19 -5.56 4.23 9.59
C ASN A 19 -6.74 3.57 8.87
N ALA A 20 -6.47 2.45 8.20
CA ALA A 20 -7.43 1.77 7.36
C ALA A 20 -7.15 0.27 7.25
N ILE A 21 -8.08 -0.42 6.61
CA ILE A 21 -8.00 -1.83 6.22
C ILE A 21 -8.14 -1.91 4.71
N PHE A 22 -7.22 -2.63 4.08
CA PHE A 22 -7.35 -3.08 2.71
C PHE A 22 -7.88 -4.51 2.71
N ARG A 23 -8.96 -4.75 1.97
CA ARG A 23 -9.57 -6.06 1.83
C ARG A 23 -9.13 -6.67 0.51
N HIS A 24 -8.44 -7.79 0.61
CA HIS A 24 -8.07 -8.63 -0.51
C HIS A 24 -9.23 -9.51 -0.96
N ASN A 25 -9.17 -10.03 -2.18
CA ASN A 25 -10.10 -11.09 -2.57
C ASN A 25 -9.77 -12.38 -1.82
N HIS A 26 -10.75 -13.27 -1.75
CA HIS A 26 -10.49 -14.63 -1.25
C HIS A 26 -9.40 -15.28 -2.13
N PRO A 27 -8.36 -15.90 -1.55
CA PRO A 27 -8.26 -16.38 -0.15
C PRO A 27 -7.45 -15.51 0.83
N PHE A 28 -7.03 -14.28 0.47
CA PHE A 28 -5.97 -13.56 1.21
C PHE A 28 -6.44 -12.73 2.41
N GLY A 29 -7.72 -12.37 2.50
CA GLY A 29 -8.29 -11.73 3.70
C GLY A 29 -8.04 -10.23 3.81
N LEU A 30 -7.42 -9.78 4.91
CA LEU A 30 -7.27 -8.35 5.25
C LEU A 30 -5.79 -7.98 5.46
N SER A 31 -5.45 -6.75 5.13
CA SER A 31 -4.17 -6.13 5.45
C SER A 31 -4.39 -4.77 6.09
N HIS A 32 -3.53 -4.41 7.04
CA HIS A 32 -3.49 -3.04 7.57
C HIS A 32 -3.10 -2.09 6.46
N ALA A 33 -3.68 -0.90 6.44
CA ALA A 33 -3.42 0.11 5.45
C ALA A 33 -3.28 1.49 6.10
N LEU A 34 -2.43 2.31 5.52
CA LEU A 34 -2.29 3.72 5.84
C LEU A 34 -2.51 4.56 4.59
N TRP A 35 -3.19 5.68 4.75
CA TRP A 35 -3.50 6.61 3.67
C TRP A 35 -3.10 8.04 4.03
N TRP A 36 -2.15 8.59 3.29
CA TRP A 36 -1.87 10.03 3.28
C TRP A 36 -2.60 10.65 2.08
N PRO A 37 -3.61 11.50 2.30
CA PRO A 37 -4.36 12.12 1.21
C PRO A 37 -3.52 13.20 0.52
N ALA A 38 -3.76 13.43 -0.77
CA ALA A 38 -3.23 14.62 -1.42
C ALA A 38 -3.77 15.91 -0.78
N LYS A 39 -2.93 16.94 -0.72
CA LYS A 39 -3.31 18.26 -0.18
C LYS A 39 -4.37 18.94 -1.07
N LEU A 40 -4.36 18.65 -2.38
CA LEU A 40 -5.40 19.02 -3.34
C LEU A 40 -6.37 17.85 -3.63
N PRO A 41 -7.64 18.11 -4.02
CA PRO A 41 -8.68 17.08 -4.11
C PRO A 41 -8.41 15.95 -5.11
N THR A 42 -7.61 16.20 -6.15
CA THR A 42 -7.32 15.20 -7.19
C THR A 42 -5.82 14.88 -7.19
N PRO A 43 -5.41 13.67 -6.76
CA PRO A 43 -4.01 13.27 -6.85
C PRO A 43 -3.60 13.05 -8.32
N GLU A 44 -2.46 13.62 -8.71
CA GLU A 44 -1.79 13.31 -9.98
C GLU A 44 -0.82 12.14 -9.84
N THR A 45 -0.38 11.86 -8.62
CA THR A 45 0.57 10.79 -8.33
C THR A 45 0.18 10.10 -7.03
N ILE A 46 0.12 8.78 -7.06
CA ILE A 46 -0.14 7.95 -5.91
C ILE A 46 1.05 7.02 -5.73
N ILE A 47 1.69 7.10 -4.57
CA ILE A 47 2.68 6.11 -4.18
C ILE A 47 1.95 4.89 -3.62
N LEU A 48 2.20 3.72 -4.21
CA LEU A 48 1.89 2.42 -3.61
C LEU A 48 3.16 1.94 -2.92
N PHE A 49 3.18 2.02 -1.59
CA PHE A 49 4.31 1.59 -0.77
C PHE A 49 4.15 0.16 -0.28
N ILE A 50 5.15 -0.68 -0.56
CA ILE A 50 5.23 -2.08 -0.15
C ILE A 50 6.36 -2.22 0.88
N PRO A 51 6.04 -2.52 2.16
CA PRO A 51 7.04 -2.60 3.22
C PRO A 51 7.99 -3.78 3.03
N GLY A 52 9.12 -3.76 3.75
CA GLY A 52 9.98 -4.94 3.92
C GLY A 52 9.61 -5.72 5.17
N ASN A 53 10.40 -6.74 5.52
CA ASN A 53 10.23 -7.47 6.78
C ASN A 53 10.39 -6.53 8.00
N PRO A 54 9.53 -6.64 9.04
CA PRO A 54 8.55 -7.70 9.29
C PRO A 54 7.16 -7.47 8.66
N GLY A 55 7.00 -6.59 7.67
CA GLY A 55 5.75 -6.36 6.95
C GLY A 55 4.78 -5.40 7.64
N LEU A 56 5.21 -4.74 8.72
CA LEU A 56 4.42 -3.80 9.53
C LEU A 56 4.62 -2.35 9.09
N LEU A 57 3.55 -1.57 9.06
CA LEU A 57 3.57 -0.20 8.56
C LEU A 57 4.12 0.83 9.57
N ASP A 58 4.04 0.55 10.87
CA ASP A 58 4.45 1.48 11.92
C ASP A 58 5.93 1.89 11.80
N PHE A 59 6.79 1.00 11.29
CA PHE A 59 8.20 1.28 11.02
C PHE A 59 8.42 2.34 9.93
N TYR A 60 7.43 2.54 9.05
CA TYR A 60 7.55 3.40 7.88
C TYR A 60 6.82 4.73 8.03
N VAL A 61 5.99 4.90 9.07
CA VAL A 61 5.24 6.14 9.30
C VAL A 61 6.13 7.39 9.30
N PRO A 62 7.30 7.43 9.99
CA PRO A 62 8.16 8.61 9.95
C PRO A 62 8.69 8.93 8.55
N PHE A 63 9.08 7.90 7.79
CA PHE A 63 9.58 8.06 6.42
C PHE A 63 8.49 8.54 5.46
N LEU A 64 7.32 7.90 5.48
CA LEU A 64 6.22 8.23 4.59
C LEU A 64 5.61 9.60 4.90
N SER A 65 5.53 9.97 6.19
CA SER A 65 5.08 11.30 6.60
C SER A 65 6.06 12.37 6.14
N ALA A 66 7.36 12.18 6.36
CA ALA A 66 8.38 13.12 5.88
C ALA A 66 8.38 13.23 4.34
N LEU A 67 8.11 12.14 3.62
CA LEU A 67 7.96 12.14 2.16
C LEU A 67 6.74 12.96 1.72
N HIS A 68 5.59 12.75 2.37
CA HIS A 68 4.35 13.47 2.09
C HIS A 68 4.45 14.97 2.42
N GLU A 69 5.09 15.32 3.54
CA GLU A 69 5.31 16.70 3.94
C GLU A 69 6.16 17.46 2.91
N LYS A 70 7.21 16.80 2.39
CA LYS A 70 8.10 17.33 1.35
C LYS A 70 7.48 17.41 -0.05
N ASP A 71 6.25 16.94 -0.25
CA ASP A 71 5.54 17.14 -1.50
C ASP A 71 5.26 18.63 -1.74
N THR A 72 5.94 19.19 -2.74
CA THR A 72 5.76 20.56 -3.23
C THR A 72 4.64 20.68 -4.27
N THR A 73 4.20 19.57 -4.87
CA THR A 73 3.14 19.57 -5.89
C THR A 73 1.75 19.68 -5.28
N SER A 74 1.61 19.30 -4.01
CA SER A 74 0.33 19.18 -3.29
C SER A 74 -0.64 18.17 -3.91
N LYS A 75 -0.17 17.35 -4.85
CA LYS A 75 -0.97 16.38 -5.62
C LYS A 75 -0.47 14.94 -5.43
N LEU A 76 0.42 14.73 -4.46
CA LEU A 76 0.88 13.41 -4.04
C LEU A 76 -0.06 12.82 -2.97
N ALA A 77 -0.53 11.61 -3.21
CA ALA A 77 -1.09 10.76 -2.16
C ALA A 77 -0.20 9.53 -1.94
N ILE A 78 -0.27 8.95 -0.74
CA ILE A 78 0.48 7.74 -0.38
C ILE A 78 -0.47 6.71 0.16
N PHE A 79 -0.49 5.54 -0.48
CA PHE A 79 -1.13 4.33 -0.01
C PHE A 79 -0.04 3.34 0.39
N ALA A 80 -0.03 2.95 1.66
CA ALA A 80 0.82 1.87 2.17
C ALA A 80 -0.07 0.77 2.73
N TYR A 81 0.31 -0.49 2.54
CA TYR A 81 -0.39 -1.63 3.14
C TYR A 81 0.60 -2.65 3.69
N SER A 82 0.25 -3.31 4.80
CA SER A 82 1.07 -4.32 5.46
C SER A 82 1.10 -5.62 4.65
N HIS A 83 2.09 -6.48 4.91
CA HIS A 83 2.03 -7.84 4.39
C HIS A 83 0.82 -8.61 4.96
N ILE A 84 0.22 -9.46 4.13
CA ILE A 84 -0.97 -10.25 4.49
C ILE A 84 -0.65 -11.16 5.69
N GLY A 85 -1.40 -10.99 6.78
CA GLY A 85 -1.27 -11.77 8.02
C GLY A 85 -0.15 -11.32 8.96
N HIS A 86 0.55 -10.22 8.68
CA HIS A 86 1.66 -9.75 9.50
C HIS A 86 1.26 -8.77 10.62
N THR A 87 0.07 -8.15 10.55
CA THR A 87 -0.38 -7.18 11.57
C THR A 87 -1.28 -7.83 12.62
N PRO A 88 -0.86 -7.90 13.90
CA PRO A 88 -1.69 -8.45 14.97
C PRO A 88 -3.02 -7.72 15.08
N GLY A 89 -4.12 -8.45 15.28
CA GLY A 89 -5.47 -7.88 15.39
C GLY A 89 -6.13 -7.54 14.05
N ILE A 90 -5.40 -7.60 12.94
CA ILE A 90 -5.94 -7.46 11.58
C ILE A 90 -5.85 -8.83 10.90
N GLU A 91 -6.65 -9.76 11.40
CA GLU A 91 -6.75 -11.12 10.87
C GLU A 91 -8.13 -11.34 10.25
N SER A 92 -8.18 -12.07 9.13
CA SER A 92 -9.43 -12.62 8.64
C SER A 92 -9.58 -14.07 9.11
N PRO A 93 -10.70 -14.44 9.76
CA PRO A 93 -10.89 -15.78 10.33
C PRO A 93 -10.88 -16.90 9.27
N ASN A 94 -11.10 -16.56 7.99
CA ASN A 94 -11.23 -17.51 6.88
C ASN A 94 -10.01 -17.51 5.92
N ILE A 95 -8.84 -17.03 6.33
CA ILE A 95 -7.64 -17.09 5.48
C ILE A 95 -7.05 -18.50 5.49
N LEU A 96 -6.81 -19.06 4.29
CA LEU A 96 -6.10 -20.34 4.15
C LEU A 96 -4.70 -20.23 4.76
N PRO A 97 -4.23 -21.22 5.55
CA PRO A 97 -2.92 -21.15 6.22
C PRO A 97 -1.74 -20.89 5.27
N THR A 98 -1.82 -21.37 4.03
CA THR A 98 -0.80 -21.16 2.98
C THR A 98 -0.82 -19.76 2.38
N SER A 99 -1.97 -19.08 2.42
CA SER A 99 -2.15 -17.68 2.02
C SER A 99 -1.67 -16.72 3.10
N ARG A 100 -1.65 -17.18 4.35
CA ARG A 100 -0.96 -16.52 5.46
C ARG A 100 0.54 -16.65 5.21
N TYR A 101 1.24 -15.53 5.03
CA TYR A 101 2.72 -15.46 4.89
C TYR A 101 3.34 -15.98 3.59
N GLY A 102 2.57 -16.56 2.65
CA GLY A 102 3.12 -17.07 1.38
C GLY A 102 3.60 -15.96 0.44
N LEU A 103 4.79 -16.12 -0.15
CA LEU A 103 5.37 -15.10 -1.05
C LEU A 103 4.49 -14.85 -2.29
N VAL A 104 3.87 -15.91 -2.83
CA VAL A 104 2.91 -15.79 -3.95
C VAL A 104 1.71 -14.94 -3.54
N ALA A 105 1.15 -15.18 -2.34
CA ALA A 105 0.03 -14.39 -1.83
C ALA A 105 0.42 -12.92 -1.64
N GLN A 106 1.65 -12.61 -1.23
CA GLN A 106 2.11 -11.21 -1.14
C GLN A 106 2.24 -10.55 -2.52
N VAL A 107 2.67 -11.29 -3.55
CA VAL A 107 2.71 -10.77 -4.92
C VAL A 107 1.30 -10.51 -5.44
N GLU A 108 0.37 -11.46 -5.29
CA GLU A 108 -1.02 -11.31 -5.71
C GLU A 108 -1.72 -10.17 -4.96
N GLY A 109 -1.52 -10.07 -3.64
CA GLY A 109 -2.02 -8.96 -2.84
C GLY A 109 -1.47 -7.60 -3.27
N SER A 110 -0.22 -7.55 -3.73
CA SER A 110 0.38 -6.32 -4.29
C SER A 110 -0.26 -5.92 -5.62
N ILE A 111 -0.62 -6.90 -6.46
CA ILE A 111 -1.34 -6.67 -7.71
C ILE A 111 -2.74 -6.15 -7.41
N GLU A 112 -3.46 -6.75 -6.46
CA GLU A 112 -4.78 -6.27 -6.04
C GLU A 112 -4.74 -4.83 -5.52
N ALA A 113 -3.72 -4.49 -4.73
CA ALA A 113 -3.51 -3.14 -4.23
C ALA A 113 -3.26 -2.14 -5.38
N PHE A 114 -2.48 -2.53 -6.39
CA PHE A 114 -2.25 -1.72 -7.59
C PHE A 114 -3.54 -1.51 -8.39
N ASP A 115 -4.27 -2.59 -8.65
CA ASP A 115 -5.52 -2.56 -9.42
C ASP A 115 -6.60 -1.74 -8.71
N ALA A 116 -6.71 -1.86 -7.38
CA ALA A 116 -7.63 -1.04 -6.58
C ALA A 116 -7.37 0.46 -6.75
N VAL A 117 -6.10 0.89 -6.74
CA VAL A 117 -5.73 2.28 -7.03
C VAL A 117 -6.06 2.63 -8.47
N ARG A 118 -5.74 1.75 -9.43
CA ARG A 118 -5.96 2.01 -10.85
C ARG A 118 -7.45 2.15 -11.20
N THR A 119 -8.32 1.38 -10.56
CA THR A 119 -9.78 1.44 -10.75
C THR A 119 -10.40 2.66 -10.06
N ALA A 120 -9.89 3.06 -8.89
CA ALA A 120 -10.48 4.14 -8.11
C ALA A 120 -10.15 5.55 -8.64
N TYR A 121 -9.08 5.70 -9.42
CA TYR A 121 -8.59 6.99 -9.92
C TYR A 121 -8.56 7.04 -11.45
N LYS A 122 -8.37 8.25 -11.99
CA LYS A 122 -8.38 8.48 -13.44
C LYS A 122 -7.19 7.82 -14.13
N ALA A 123 -7.31 7.54 -15.42
CA ALA A 123 -6.28 6.87 -16.21
C ALA A 123 -4.94 7.66 -16.24
N GLU A 124 -5.01 8.97 -16.10
CA GLU A 124 -3.86 9.89 -16.08
C GLU A 124 -3.14 9.93 -14.72
N THR A 125 -3.77 9.44 -13.65
CA THR A 125 -3.13 9.36 -12.33
C THR A 125 -1.98 8.36 -12.41
N ARG A 126 -0.76 8.84 -12.10
CA ARG A 126 0.45 8.01 -12.11
C ARG A 126 0.53 7.21 -10.82
N ILE A 127 0.76 5.90 -10.95
CA ILE A 127 0.98 5.01 -9.81
C ILE A 127 2.47 4.72 -9.73
N LEU A 128 3.10 5.12 -8.63
CA LEU A 128 4.51 4.87 -8.36
C LEU A 128 4.64 3.76 -7.32
N VAL A 129 5.09 2.59 -7.75
CA VAL A 129 5.30 1.46 -6.84
C VAL A 129 6.67 1.61 -6.17
N VAL A 130 6.68 1.69 -4.85
CA VAL A 130 7.88 1.87 -4.03
C VAL A 130 7.98 0.69 -3.07
N GLY A 131 9.08 -0.05 -3.11
CA GLY A 131 9.30 -1.21 -2.23
C GLY A 131 10.56 -1.07 -1.39
N HIS A 132 10.51 -1.49 -0.13
CA HIS A 132 11.69 -1.60 0.74
C HIS A 132 12.10 -3.07 0.97
N SER A 133 13.38 -3.41 0.85
CA SER A 133 13.91 -4.77 1.14
C SER A 133 13.13 -5.86 0.37
N VAL A 134 12.52 -6.87 1.03
CA VAL A 134 11.65 -7.85 0.36
C VAL A 134 10.47 -7.20 -0.39
N GLY A 135 9.99 -6.05 0.09
CA GLY A 135 9.02 -5.22 -0.63
C GLY A 135 9.53 -4.71 -1.97
N ALA A 136 10.85 -4.46 -2.11
CA ALA A 136 11.45 -4.12 -3.41
C ALA A 136 11.36 -5.29 -4.38
N TRP A 137 11.57 -6.52 -3.91
CA TRP A 137 11.38 -7.71 -4.74
C TRP A 137 9.92 -7.90 -5.15
N LEU A 138 8.97 -7.66 -4.23
CA LEU A 138 7.52 -7.68 -4.55
C LEU A 138 7.16 -6.62 -5.60
N SER A 139 7.65 -5.39 -5.44
CA SER A 139 7.48 -4.31 -6.43
C SER A 139 7.98 -4.70 -7.81
N LEU A 140 9.12 -5.40 -7.90
CA LEU A 140 9.65 -5.92 -9.16
C LEU A 140 8.76 -7.01 -9.76
N GLN A 141 8.17 -7.90 -8.96
CA GLN A 141 7.22 -8.90 -9.47
C GLN A 141 5.97 -8.22 -10.03
N VAL A 142 5.41 -7.23 -9.31
CA VAL A 142 4.27 -6.43 -9.80
C VAL A 142 4.63 -5.76 -11.11
N ALA A 143 5.78 -5.09 -11.18
CA ALA A 143 6.19 -4.38 -12.38
C ALA A 143 6.37 -5.31 -13.59
N ARG A 144 6.96 -6.50 -13.36
CA ARG A 144 7.13 -7.52 -14.39
C ARG A 144 5.79 -8.05 -14.90
N LEU A 145 4.84 -8.34 -14.01
CA LEU A 145 3.57 -8.96 -14.37
C LEU A 145 2.58 -7.97 -15.00
N LEU A 146 2.59 -6.71 -14.55
CA LEU A 146 1.69 -5.66 -15.03
C LEU A 146 2.30 -4.78 -16.13
N GLN A 147 3.57 -5.02 -16.51
CA GLN A 147 4.31 -4.22 -17.51
C GLN A 147 4.29 -2.70 -17.23
N ILE A 148 4.38 -2.31 -15.95
CA ILE A 148 4.35 -0.89 -15.58
C ILE A 148 5.67 -0.20 -15.94
N LEU A 149 5.59 1.08 -16.34
CA LEU A 149 6.71 1.84 -16.89
C LEU A 149 7.79 2.24 -15.86
N GLY A 150 7.56 2.08 -14.55
CA GLY A 150 8.57 2.45 -13.54
C GLY A 150 8.26 1.95 -12.12
N SER A 151 9.32 1.63 -11.37
CA SER A 151 9.28 1.28 -9.94
C SER A 151 10.52 1.85 -9.23
N ILE A 152 10.40 2.20 -7.95
CA ILE A 152 11.52 2.66 -7.11
C ILE A 152 11.81 1.61 -6.04
N LEU A 153 13.09 1.25 -5.91
CA LEU A 153 13.56 0.22 -4.98
C LEU A 153 14.42 0.86 -3.90
N ILE A 154 14.10 0.58 -2.65
CA ILE A 154 14.88 1.04 -1.49
C ILE A 154 15.52 -0.20 -0.86
N GLY A 155 16.84 -0.33 -1.03
CA GLY A 155 17.63 -1.39 -0.42
C GLY A 155 17.99 -1.06 1.04
N SER A 156 18.12 -2.11 1.86
CA SER A 156 18.79 -2.01 3.16
C SER A 156 20.29 -2.26 2.92
N PHE A 157 21.16 -1.37 3.40
CA PHE A 157 22.60 -1.63 3.53
C PHE A 157 22.86 -2.46 4.80
#